data_AF-A0A0G0WGU1-F1
#
_entry.id   AF-A0A0G0WGU1-F1
#
_cell.length_a   1.000
_cell.length_b   1.000
_cell.length_c   1.000
_cell.angle_alpha   90.00
_cell.angle_beta   90.00
_cell.angle_gamma   90.00
#
_symmetry.space_group_name_H-M   'P 1'
#
loop_
_entity.id
_entity.type
_entity.pdbx_description
1 polymer ?
#
loop_
_entity_poly.entity_id
_entity_poly.type
_entity_poly.pdbx_seq_one_letter_code
_entity_poly.pdbx_strand_id
1 'polypeptide(L)'
;MKTLSQIMWFALAVIILSGIGAYAPEAGDISSSPVFLAKFAAVLFIIIAGAILNLIISPKMVSKSLEGETAGVKVKVGYGFYGKISFAIGAALMSSWIFILIIEVFKESFWNVNNLLFQGIYAVIVLASALAGLAYNKILSKEQLT
;
A
#
# COMPACT_ATOMS: atom_id res chain seq x y z
N MET A 1 -12.43 0.99 16.85
CA MET A 1 -12.10 0.57 15.47
C MET A 1 -12.90 1.33 14.40
N LYS A 2 -14.21 1.57 14.56
CA LYS A 2 -15.03 2.29 13.54
C LYS A 2 -14.52 3.70 13.22
N THR A 3 -14.16 4.48 14.24
CA THR A 3 -13.65 5.86 14.08
C THR A 3 -12.35 5.91 13.28
N LEU A 4 -11.38 5.03 13.59
CA LEU A 4 -10.09 5.01 12.88
C LEU A 4 -10.27 4.64 11.40
N SER A 5 -11.09 3.63 11.11
CA SER A 5 -11.41 3.26 9.73
C SER A 5 -12.11 4.41 8.99
N GLN A 6 -13.06 5.09 9.64
CA GLN A 6 -13.75 6.24 9.06
C GLN A 6 -12.78 7.40 8.77
N ILE A 7 -11.84 7.69 9.66
CA ILE A 7 -10.79 8.69 9.43
C ILE A 7 -9.92 8.31 8.23
N MET A 8 -9.51 7.04 8.11
CA MET A 8 -8.70 6.60 6.97
C MET A 8 -9.44 6.74 5.64
N TRP A 9 -10.72 6.34 5.59
CA TRP A 9 -11.54 6.48 4.39
C TRP A 9 -11.82 7.95 4.05
N PHE A 10 -12.03 8.80 5.05
CA PHE A 10 -12.20 10.23 4.84
C PHE A 10 -10.92 10.88 4.30
N ALA A 11 -9.75 10.58 4.90
CA ALA A 11 -8.47 11.05 4.40
C ALA A 11 -8.22 10.61 2.95
N LEU A 12 -8.56 9.36 2.61
CA LEU A 12 -8.46 8.84 1.26
C LEU A 12 -9.36 9.63 0.29
N ALA A 13 -10.59 9.92 0.67
CA ALA A 13 -11.51 10.74 -0.13
C ALA A 13 -10.96 12.16 -0.36
N VAL A 14 -10.41 12.81 0.67
CA VAL A 14 -9.79 14.13 0.56
C VAL A 14 -8.60 14.11 -0.40
N ILE A 15 -7.73 13.10 -0.32
CA ILE A 15 -6.58 12.93 -1.21
C ILE A 15 -7.04 12.78 -2.67
N ILE A 16 -8.05 11.93 -2.92
CA ILE A 16 -8.60 11.72 -4.27
C ILE A 16 -9.20 13.01 -4.82
N LEU A 17 -10.04 13.69 -4.04
CA LEU A 17 -10.67 14.94 -4.46
C LEU A 17 -9.64 16.04 -4.72
N SER A 18 -8.60 16.13 -3.90
CA SER A 18 -7.51 17.09 -4.11
C SER A 18 -6.71 16.76 -5.37
N GLY A 19 -6.43 15.49 -5.64
CA GLY A 19 -5.77 15.05 -6.87
C GLY A 19 -6.58 15.39 -8.13
N ILE A 20 -7.90 15.16 -8.09
CA ILE A 20 -8.80 15.55 -9.19
C ILE A 20 -8.80 17.07 -9.38
N GLY A 21 -8.91 17.84 -8.28
CA GLY A 21 -8.91 19.30 -8.33
C GLY A 21 -7.60 19.88 -8.87
N ALA A 22 -6.45 19.28 -8.54
CA ALA A 22 -5.15 19.67 -9.07
C ALA A 22 -4.96 19.28 -10.55
N TYR A 23 -5.58 18.18 -11.00
CA TYR A 23 -5.46 17.69 -12.37
C TYR A 23 -6.41 18.40 -13.36
N ALA A 24 -7.62 18.76 -12.93
CA ALA A 24 -8.67 19.30 -13.80
C ALA A 24 -8.27 20.52 -14.66
N PRO A 25 -7.48 21.51 -14.17
CA PRO A 25 -7.16 22.72 -14.94
C PRO A 25 -6.27 22.46 -16.17
N GLU A 26 -5.40 21.45 -16.11
CA GLU A 26 -4.34 21.19 -17.10
C GLU A 26 -4.38 19.73 -17.59
N ALA A 27 -5.56 19.11 -17.55
CA ALA A 27 -5.75 17.69 -17.82
C ALA A 27 -5.20 17.24 -19.18
N GLY A 28 -5.28 18.10 -20.19
CA GLY A 28 -4.79 17.85 -21.54
C GLY A 28 -3.27 17.70 -21.61
N ASP A 29 -2.53 18.57 -20.92
CA ASP A 29 -1.06 18.61 -20.99
C ASP A 29 -0.42 17.61 -20.02
N ILE A 30 -0.96 17.52 -18.80
CA ILE A 30 -0.39 16.71 -17.71
C ILE A 30 -0.60 15.20 -17.95
N SER A 31 -1.66 14.79 -18.66
CA SER A 31 -1.99 13.38 -18.88
C SER A 31 -0.91 12.59 -19.63
N SER A 32 -0.12 13.28 -20.45
CA SER A 32 0.97 12.69 -21.23
C SER A 32 2.29 12.61 -20.46
N SER A 33 2.40 13.28 -19.30
CA SER A 33 3.63 13.32 -18.53
C SER A 33 3.95 11.94 -17.94
N PRO A 34 5.18 11.42 -18.19
CA PRO A 34 5.71 10.20 -17.56
C PRO A 34 5.53 10.18 -16.04
N VAL A 35 5.76 11.35 -15.45
CA VAL A 35 5.78 11.60 -14.01
C VAL A 35 4.37 11.53 -13.46
N PHE A 36 3.40 12.14 -14.15
CA PHE A 36 2.00 12.09 -13.77
C PHE A 36 1.45 10.66 -13.80
N LEU A 37 1.70 9.92 -14.89
CA LEU A 37 1.23 8.53 -15.03
C LEU A 37 1.77 7.63 -13.92
N ALA A 38 3.04 7.81 -13.53
CA ALA A 38 3.64 7.06 -12.44
C ALA A 38 3.01 7.39 -11.07
N LYS A 39 2.79 8.68 -10.77
CA LYS A 39 2.09 9.11 -9.55
C LYS A 39 0.67 8.55 -9.52
N PHE A 40 -0.05 8.67 -10.62
CA PHE A 40 -1.42 8.17 -10.75
C PHE A 40 -1.50 6.65 -10.55
N ALA A 41 -0.61 5.89 -11.18
CA ALA A 41 -0.53 4.44 -10.99
C ALA A 41 -0.21 4.06 -9.53
N ALA A 42 0.70 4.79 -8.87
CA ALA A 42 1.03 4.56 -7.47
C ALA A 42 -0.15 4.87 -6.54
N VAL A 43 -0.88 5.96 -6.77
CA VAL A 43 -2.09 6.32 -6.01
C VAL A 43 -3.20 5.28 -6.20
N LEU A 44 -3.45 4.83 -7.44
CA LEU A 44 -4.41 3.77 -7.72
C LEU A 44 -4.03 2.48 -7.00
N PHE A 45 -2.76 2.09 -7.03
CA PHE A 45 -2.27 0.94 -6.29
C PHE A 45 -2.53 1.09 -4.79
N ILE A 46 -2.24 2.26 -4.20
CA ILE A 46 -2.50 2.55 -2.79
C ILE A 46 -3.98 2.39 -2.44
N ILE A 47 -4.87 2.93 -3.26
CA ILE A 47 -6.32 2.84 -3.06
C ILE A 47 -6.78 1.38 -3.09
N ILE A 48 -6.38 0.63 -4.13
CA ILE A 48 -6.80 -0.77 -4.31
C ILE A 48 -6.23 -1.65 -3.20
N ALA A 49 -4.92 -1.56 -2.94
CA ALA A 49 -4.26 -2.37 -1.92
C ALA A 49 -4.75 -2.01 -0.51
N GLY A 50 -4.98 -0.73 -0.22
CA GLY A 50 -5.59 -0.26 1.02
C GLY A 50 -7.03 -0.75 1.20
N ALA A 51 -7.83 -0.76 0.13
CA ALA A 51 -9.18 -1.31 0.16
C ALA A 51 -9.18 -2.83 0.42
N ILE A 52 -8.31 -3.59 -0.26
CA ILE A 52 -8.15 -5.03 -0.02
C ILE A 52 -7.76 -5.30 1.44
N LEU A 53 -6.78 -4.55 1.96
CA LEU A 53 -6.33 -4.69 3.34
C LEU A 53 -7.48 -4.47 4.33
N ASN A 54 -8.19 -3.35 4.20
CA ASN A 54 -9.21 -2.93 5.17
C ASN A 54 -10.55 -3.69 5.04
N LEU A 55 -10.98 -4.02 3.81
CA LEU A 55 -12.28 -4.65 3.57
C LEU A 55 -12.22 -6.18 3.58
N ILE A 56 -11.08 -6.77 3.22
CA ILE A 56 -10.96 -8.22 3.05
C ILE A 56 -10.04 -8.82 4.11
N ILE A 57 -8.82 -8.28 4.28
CA ILE A 57 -7.81 -8.92 5.13
C ILE A 57 -8.08 -8.67 6.62
N SER A 58 -8.33 -7.43 7.03
CA SER A 58 -8.58 -7.09 8.43
C SER A 58 -9.75 -7.85 9.06
N PRO A 59 -10.95 -7.95 8.43
CA PRO A 59 -12.07 -8.71 9.02
C PRO A 59 -11.75 -10.21 9.16
N LYS A 60 -11.08 -10.79 8.17
CA LYS A 60 -10.69 -12.22 8.17
C LYS A 60 -9.63 -12.55 9.21
N MET A 61 -8.77 -11.59 9.55
CA MET A 61 -7.81 -11.76 10.66
C MET A 61 -8.52 -11.80 12.01
N VAL A 62 -9.51 -10.93 12.22
CA VAL A 62 -10.30 -10.88 13.46
C VAL A 62 -11.15 -12.15 13.59
N SER A 63 -11.82 -12.61 12.53
CA SER A 63 -12.65 -13.81 12.61
C SER A 63 -11.83 -15.07 12.99
N LYS A 64 -10.66 -15.26 12.37
CA LYS A 64 -9.78 -16.40 12.67
C LYS A 64 -9.17 -16.37 14.08
N SER A 65 -8.95 -15.17 14.63
CA SER A 65 -8.55 -15.03 16.03
C SER A 65 -9.63 -15.59 16.96
N LEU A 66 -10.88 -15.20 16.73
CA LEU A 66 -12.02 -15.55 17.57
C LEU A 66 -12.36 -17.05 17.49
N GLU A 67 -12.22 -17.66 16.31
CA GLU A 67 -12.38 -19.11 16.10
C GLU A 67 -11.31 -19.93 16.85
N GLY A 68 -10.06 -19.45 16.88
CA GLY A 68 -8.99 -20.11 17.61
C GLY A 68 -9.21 -20.07 19.12
N GLU A 69 -9.62 -18.90 19.62
CA GLU A 69 -9.90 -18.69 21.04
C GLU A 69 -11.05 -19.56 21.56
N THR A 70 -12.11 -19.74 20.76
CA THR A 70 -13.23 -20.63 21.10
C THR A 70 -12.89 -22.12 21.03
N ALA A 71 -11.91 -22.52 20.21
CA ALA A 71 -11.44 -23.90 20.12
C ALA A 71 -10.42 -24.28 21.23
N GLY A 72 -10.10 -23.39 22.17
CA GLY A 72 -9.08 -23.61 23.20
C GLY A 72 -7.65 -23.69 22.65
N VAL A 73 -7.46 -23.45 21.35
CA VAL A 73 -6.15 -23.39 20.70
C VAL A 73 -5.70 -21.94 20.75
N LYS A 74 -4.53 -21.66 21.34
CA LYS A 74 -3.90 -20.33 21.24
C LYS A 74 -3.48 -20.06 19.79
N VAL A 75 -4.42 -19.70 18.92
CA VAL A 75 -4.13 -19.23 17.56
C VAL A 75 -3.59 -17.81 17.71
N LYS A 76 -2.27 -17.65 17.64
CA LYS A 76 -1.63 -16.33 17.67
C LYS A 76 -2.10 -15.52 16.45
N VAL A 77 -2.94 -14.53 16.72
CA VAL A 77 -3.48 -13.57 15.75
C VAL A 77 -2.32 -12.91 15.00
N GLY A 78 -2.37 -12.92 13.66
CA GLY A 78 -1.40 -12.16 12.85
C GLY A 78 -0.26 -12.93 12.19
N TYR A 79 -0.15 -14.26 12.35
CA TYR A 79 0.95 -15.05 11.75
C TYR A 79 0.53 -16.07 10.68
N GLY A 80 -0.78 -16.19 10.41
CA GLY A 80 -1.30 -17.00 9.31
C GLY A 80 -1.11 -16.36 7.93
N PHE A 81 -1.70 -16.98 6.90
CA PHE A 81 -1.71 -16.46 5.53
C PHE A 81 -2.12 -14.97 5.44
N TYR A 82 -3.17 -14.58 6.16
CA TYR A 82 -3.64 -13.18 6.22
C TYR A 82 -2.63 -12.23 6.87
N GLY A 83 -1.86 -12.70 7.84
CA GLY A 83 -0.78 -11.94 8.47
C GLY A 83 0.35 -11.64 7.49
N LYS A 84 0.81 -12.66 6.77
CA LYS A 84 1.82 -12.51 5.70
C LYS A 84 1.38 -11.50 4.64
N ILE A 85 0.13 -11.61 4.17
CA ILE A 85 -0.43 -10.68 3.20
C ILE A 85 -0.53 -9.27 3.78
N SER A 86 -0.97 -9.11 5.03
CA SER A 86 -1.07 -7.79 5.66
C SER A 86 0.29 -7.08 5.74
N PHE A 87 1.36 -7.81 6.05
CA PHE A 87 2.73 -7.27 6.08
C PHE A 87 3.25 -6.94 4.69
N ALA A 88 3.02 -7.80 3.71
CA ALA A 88 3.45 -7.57 2.33
C ALA A 88 2.75 -6.33 1.73
N ILE A 89 1.42 -6.25 1.89
CA ILE A 89 0.63 -5.12 1.42
C ILE A 89 1.02 -3.84 2.18
N GLY A 90 1.20 -3.91 3.50
CA GLY A 90 1.61 -2.75 4.29
C GLY A 90 2.97 -2.18 3.85
N ALA A 91 3.96 -3.05 3.62
CA ALA A 91 5.28 -2.63 3.14
C ALA A 91 5.22 -2.02 1.72
N ALA A 92 4.43 -2.63 0.83
CA ALA A 92 4.17 -2.12 -0.51
C ALA A 92 3.49 -0.74 -0.49
N LEU A 93 2.49 -0.54 0.38
CA LEU A 93 1.82 0.75 0.52
C LEU A 93 2.79 1.84 1.00
N MET A 94 3.64 1.53 1.98
CA MET A 94 4.60 2.49 2.51
C MET A 94 5.64 2.88 1.46
N SER A 95 6.15 1.92 0.68
CA SER A 95 7.09 2.21 -0.39
C SER A 95 6.46 3.04 -1.51
N SER A 96 5.18 2.80 -1.85
CA SER A 96 4.44 3.63 -2.80
C SER A 96 4.29 5.08 -2.34
N TRP A 97 4.03 5.32 -1.05
CA TRP A 97 3.98 6.69 -0.50
C TRP A 97 5.33 7.39 -0.59
N ILE A 98 6.39 6.70 -0.16
CA ILE A 98 7.76 7.24 -0.24
C ILE A 98 8.12 7.55 -1.69
N PHE A 99 7.77 6.68 -2.63
CA PHE A 99 8.00 6.88 -4.06
C PHE A 99 7.32 8.15 -4.57
N ILE A 100 6.02 8.34 -4.28
CA ILE A 100 5.30 9.56 -4.69
C ILE A 100 5.97 10.81 -4.11
N LEU A 101 6.36 10.79 -2.83
CA LEU A 101 7.02 11.91 -2.18
C LEU A 101 8.39 12.22 -2.82
N ILE A 102 9.17 11.19 -3.15
CA ILE A 102 10.45 11.35 -3.85
C ILE A 102 10.22 12.03 -5.20
N ILE A 103 9.26 11.53 -5.99
CA ILE A 103 8.95 12.13 -7.29
C ILE A 103 8.54 13.60 -7.14
N GLU A 104 7.78 13.95 -6.11
CA GLU A 104 7.37 15.33 -5.86
C GLU A 104 8.56 16.25 -5.53
N VAL A 105 9.53 15.74 -4.76
CA VAL A 105 10.73 16.51 -4.38
C VAL A 105 11.64 16.76 -5.59
N PHE A 106 11.75 15.79 -6.51
CA PHE A 106 12.60 15.91 -7.68
C PHE A 106 11.81 16.46 -8.88
N LYS A 107 12.14 17.69 -9.31
CA LYS A 107 11.51 18.37 -10.46
C LYS A 107 11.55 17.51 -11.74
N GLU A 108 10.55 17.67 -12.61
CA GLU A 108 10.40 16.90 -13.86
C GLU A 108 11.64 16.86 -14.76
N SER A 109 12.49 17.89 -14.72
CA SER A 109 13.76 17.93 -15.45
C SER A 109 14.74 16.79 -15.10
N PHE A 110 14.63 16.18 -13.91
CA PHE A 110 15.44 15.02 -13.53
C PHE A 110 14.93 13.71 -14.14
N TRP A 111 13.66 13.68 -14.56
CA TRP A 111 12.95 12.45 -14.92
C TRP A 111 12.75 12.28 -16.42
N ASN A 112 13.67 12.80 -17.25
CA ASN A 112 13.67 12.62 -18.70
C ASN A 112 14.10 11.18 -19.10
N VAL A 113 13.40 10.20 -18.55
CA VAL A 113 13.66 8.76 -18.68
C VAL A 113 12.44 8.12 -19.31
N ASN A 114 12.65 7.12 -20.17
CA ASN A 114 11.58 6.37 -20.80
C ASN A 114 10.55 5.85 -19.76
N ASN A 115 9.26 6.12 -20.00
CA ASN A 115 8.12 5.73 -19.16
C ASN A 115 8.21 4.28 -18.67
N LEU A 116 8.61 3.37 -19.56
CA LEU A 116 8.66 1.94 -19.25
C LEU A 116 9.73 1.61 -18.19
N LEU A 117 10.89 2.24 -18.26
CA LEU A 117 11.96 2.05 -17.28
C LEU A 117 11.54 2.59 -15.92
N PHE A 118 10.91 3.76 -15.92
CA PHE A 118 10.48 4.41 -14.69
C PHE A 118 9.39 3.60 -13.96
N GLN A 119 8.40 3.11 -14.69
CA GLN A 119 7.37 2.21 -14.15
C GLN A 119 7.97 0.86 -13.72
N GLY A 120 8.97 0.36 -14.43
CA GLY A 120 9.72 -0.85 -14.06
C GLY A 120 10.43 -0.70 -12.71
N ILE A 121 11.12 0.43 -12.49
CA ILE A 121 11.78 0.72 -11.21
C ILE A 121 10.76 0.75 -10.06
N TYR A 122 9.63 1.43 -10.27
CA TYR A 122 8.55 1.45 -9.29
C TYR A 122 8.05 0.04 -8.94
N ALA A 123 7.76 -0.78 -9.95
CA ALA A 123 7.31 -2.16 -9.76
C ALA A 123 8.33 -2.99 -8.98
N VAL A 124 9.63 -2.84 -9.28
CA VAL A 124 10.71 -3.52 -8.55
C VAL A 124 10.76 -3.08 -7.09
N ILE A 125 10.65 -1.78 -6.80
CA ILE A 125 10.63 -1.26 -5.41
C ILE A 125 9.45 -1.84 -4.64
N VAL A 126 8.25 -1.84 -5.24
CA VAL A 126 7.05 -2.39 -4.61
C VAL A 126 7.22 -3.88 -4.34
N LEU A 127 7.67 -4.66 -5.32
CA LEU A 127 7.92 -6.09 -5.16
C LEU A 127 8.98 -6.38 -4.10
N ALA A 128 10.11 -5.66 -4.11
CA ALA A 128 11.18 -5.81 -3.13
C ALA A 128 10.68 -5.49 -1.71
N SER A 129 9.90 -4.41 -1.55
CA SER A 129 9.31 -4.06 -0.26
C SER A 129 8.30 -5.11 0.24
N ALA A 130 7.49 -5.66 -0.65
CA ALA A 130 6.56 -6.75 -0.30
C ALA A 130 7.31 -8.01 0.14
N LEU A 131 8.37 -8.40 -0.57
CA LEU A 131 9.23 -9.52 -0.20
C LEU A 131 9.94 -9.29 1.13
N ALA A 132 10.45 -8.08 1.37
CA ALA A 132 11.06 -7.69 2.64
C ALA A 132 10.04 -7.77 3.79
N GLY A 133 8.80 -7.31 3.57
CA GLY A 133 7.71 -7.45 4.53
C GLY A 133 7.40 -8.91 4.87
N LEU A 134 7.42 -9.80 3.88
CA LEU A 134 7.27 -11.25 4.09
C LEU A 134 8.43 -11.86 4.88
N ALA A 135 9.67 -11.48 4.55
CA ALA A 135 10.86 -11.94 5.26
C ALA A 135 10.83 -11.49 6.73
N TYR A 136 10.45 -10.24 6.98
CA TYR A 136 10.31 -9.69 8.32
C TYR A 136 9.23 -10.42 9.14
N ASN A 137 8.07 -10.70 8.52
CA ASN A 137 7.02 -11.50 9.17
C ASN A 137 7.54 -12.90 9.57
N LYS A 138 8.38 -13.53 8.74
CA LYS A 138 8.99 -14.84 9.06
C LYS A 138 9.93 -14.75 10.26
N ILE A 139 10.73 -13.68 10.39
CA ILE A 139 11.62 -13.48 11.55
C ILE A 139 10.80 -13.31 12.83
N LEU A 140 9.80 -12.41 12.81
CA LEU A 140 8.91 -12.18 13.94
C LEU A 140 8.15 -13.45 14.37
N SER A 141 7.80 -14.32 13.43
CA SER A 141 7.14 -15.59 13.75
C SER A 141 8.04 -16.58 14.51
N LYS A 142 9.37 -16.48 14.33
CA LYS A 142 10.35 -17.37 14.97
C LYS A 142 10.67 -16.94 16.40
N GLU A 143 10.90 -15.65 16.64
CA GLU A 143 11.23 -15.15 17.98
C GLU A 143 10.14 -15.45 19.01
N GLN A 144 8.88 -15.49 18.57
CA GLN A 144 7.71 -15.77 19.40
C GLN A 144 7.48 -17.26 19.72
N LEU A 145 8.33 -18.17 19.20
CA LEU A 145 8.30 -19.62 19.45
C LEU A 145 9.44 -20.12 20.36
N THR A 146 10.40 -19.23 20.68
CA THR A 146 11.48 -19.42 21.67
C THR A 146 11.07 -18.80 23.00
#